data_AF-A0A922FK19-F1
#
_entry.id   AF-A0A922FK19-F1
#
_cell.length_a   1.000
_cell.length_b   1.000
_cell.length_c   1.000
_cell.angle_alpha   90.00
_cell.angle_beta   90.00
_cell.angle_gamma   90.00
#
_symmetry.space_group_name_H-M   'P 1'
#
loop_
_entity.id
_entity.type
_entity.pdbx_description
1 polymer ?
#
loop_
_entity_poly.entity_id
_entity_poly.type
_entity_poly.pdbx_seq_one_letter_code
_entity_poly.pdbx_strand_id
1 'polypeptide(L)'
;MRLRRPTRRASLMRQVRQRLPHEMRAPDCRKSSHRILALPQMLRPQKSFSQKKIIDFFRIQKCCDKKDKFSSPLDARKRRRRSGSLVLHKKRRRLLPYIPSEDPARRLKQMGSLASALTALQMEFSDDLTYMPHMAPRSANQAKFESGGMQVLSKEDTETLEQCRAMCKRGECPPLIVVFDSCEGFTVEADGQIKDMTFIAEYTGDVDYLKNREHDDCDSMMTLILATDPSKSLLVCPDKRGNIARFINGINNHTL
;
A
#
# COMPACT_ATOMS: atom_id res chain seq x y z
N MET A 1 -66.55 24.78 0.46
CA MET A 1 -65.48 23.76 0.53
C MET A 1 -64.24 24.29 -0.16
N ARG A 2 -63.08 24.24 0.55
CA ARG A 2 -61.67 24.22 0.08
C ARG A 2 -61.22 25.35 -0.87
N LEU A 3 -60.59 26.41 -0.37
CA LEU A 3 -59.18 26.57 0.07
C LEU A 3 -58.22 27.03 -1.06
N ARG A 4 -57.73 28.25 -0.85
CA ARG A 4 -56.69 28.99 -1.59
C ARG A 4 -55.37 28.20 -1.71
N ARG A 5 -54.62 28.43 -2.80
CA ARG A 5 -53.23 28.98 -2.83
C ARG A 5 -52.62 29.00 -4.25
N PRO A 6 -51.55 29.79 -4.51
CA PRO A 6 -51.55 30.76 -5.60
C PRO A 6 -50.33 30.69 -6.56
N THR A 7 -50.46 31.45 -7.66
CA THR A 7 -49.45 32.18 -8.46
C THR A 7 -47.97 31.81 -8.29
N ARG A 8 -47.38 31.26 -9.37
CA ARG A 8 -45.94 31.32 -9.64
C ARG A 8 -45.60 32.67 -10.27
N ARG A 9 -44.83 33.51 -9.56
CA ARG A 9 -44.13 34.66 -10.14
C ARG A 9 -42.64 34.50 -9.85
N ALA A 10 -41.87 34.57 -10.93
CA ALA A 10 -40.42 34.54 -10.98
C ALA A 10 -39.79 35.85 -10.50
N SER A 11 -38.66 35.73 -9.80
CA SER A 11 -37.55 36.70 -9.61
C SER A 11 -36.73 36.13 -8.44
N LEU A 12 -35.41 36.21 -8.29
CA LEU A 12 -34.33 36.93 -8.94
C LEU A 12 -33.06 36.28 -8.35
N MET A 13 -32.19 35.66 -9.14
CA MET A 13 -30.80 35.41 -8.71
C MET A 13 -29.89 35.94 -9.80
N ARG A 14 -29.44 37.18 -9.58
CA ARG A 14 -28.41 37.84 -10.35
C ARG A 14 -27.11 37.07 -10.14
N GLN A 15 -26.62 36.44 -11.21
CA GLN A 15 -25.23 36.05 -11.34
C GLN A 15 -24.36 37.31 -11.36
N VAL A 16 -23.53 37.46 -10.33
CA VAL A 16 -22.44 38.43 -10.32
C VAL A 16 -21.34 37.86 -11.23
N ARG A 17 -21.31 38.33 -12.48
CA ARG A 17 -20.14 38.26 -13.35
C ARG A 17 -19.12 39.27 -12.83
N GLN A 18 -18.07 38.80 -12.15
CA GLN A 18 -16.85 39.59 -11.99
C GLN A 18 -15.93 39.33 -13.18
N ARG A 19 -15.44 40.44 -13.75
CA ARG A 19 -14.61 40.53 -14.95
C ARG A 19 -13.17 40.13 -14.60
N LEU A 20 -12.58 39.29 -15.44
CA LEU A 20 -11.13 39.11 -15.55
C LEU A 20 -10.52 40.35 -16.23
N PRO A 21 -9.37 40.87 -15.76
CA PRO A 21 -8.48 41.67 -16.59
C PRO A 21 -7.36 40.83 -17.22
N HIS A 22 -7.13 41.19 -18.49
CA HIS A 22 -6.09 40.87 -19.45
C HIS A 22 -4.71 40.33 -18.99
N GLU A 23 -4.23 39.39 -19.82
CA GLU A 23 -2.85 39.13 -20.25
C GLU A 23 -1.76 38.97 -19.18
N MET A 24 -1.52 37.71 -18.82
CA MET A 24 -0.16 37.24 -18.56
C MET A 24 0.24 36.24 -19.66
N ARG A 25 1.30 36.60 -20.38
CA ARG A 25 1.97 35.76 -21.39
C ARG A 25 2.22 34.36 -20.84
N ALA A 26 2.01 33.37 -21.70
CA ALA A 26 2.44 31.99 -21.47
C ALA A 26 3.95 31.97 -21.13
N PRO A 27 4.36 31.30 -20.03
CA PRO A 27 5.76 30.97 -19.86
C PRO A 27 6.15 29.94 -20.92
N ASP A 28 7.16 30.31 -21.69
CA ASP A 28 7.84 29.51 -22.69
C ASP A 28 8.19 28.12 -22.14
N CYS A 29 7.65 27.08 -22.76
CA CYS A 29 7.84 25.68 -22.37
C CYS A 29 9.22 25.19 -22.85
N ARG A 30 10.28 25.83 -22.39
CA ARG A 30 11.66 25.36 -22.52
C ARG A 30 12.43 25.80 -21.29
N LYS A 31 12.93 24.82 -20.52
CA LYS A 31 13.77 24.92 -19.31
C LYS A 31 13.01 24.98 -17.98
N SER A 32 12.27 23.91 -17.66
CA SER A 32 12.21 23.43 -16.28
C SER A 32 12.98 22.12 -16.21
N SER A 33 14.31 22.21 -16.16
CA SER A 33 15.13 21.10 -15.68
C SER A 33 15.05 21.11 -14.16
N HIS A 34 13.96 20.59 -13.60
CA HIS A 34 14.07 19.94 -12.30
C HIS A 34 14.95 18.72 -12.51
N ARG A 35 16.27 18.95 -12.43
CA ARG A 35 17.22 17.88 -12.18
C ARG A 35 16.73 17.22 -10.89
N ILE A 36 16.13 16.05 -11.01
CA ILE A 36 16.17 15.07 -9.94
C ILE A 36 17.67 14.88 -9.71
N LEU A 37 18.23 15.58 -8.72
CA LEU A 37 19.58 15.34 -8.28
C LEU A 37 19.51 13.96 -7.62
N ALA A 38 19.70 12.92 -8.42
CA ALA A 38 19.97 11.60 -7.91
C ALA A 38 21.08 11.76 -6.87
N LEU A 39 20.75 11.45 -5.61
CA LEU A 39 21.73 11.48 -4.53
C LEU A 39 22.97 10.72 -5.03
N PRO A 40 24.19 11.27 -4.91
CA PRO A 40 25.43 10.62 -5.38
C PRO A 40 25.68 9.21 -4.79
N GLN A 41 24.84 8.79 -3.85
CA GLN A 41 24.81 7.47 -3.24
C GLN A 41 24.05 6.43 -4.09
N MET A 42 23.10 6.85 -4.95
CA MET A 42 22.24 6.00 -5.79
C MET A 42 22.98 5.39 -7.01
N LEU A 43 24.05 6.05 -7.48
CA LEU A 43 24.86 5.62 -8.64
C LEU A 43 26.03 4.68 -8.24
N ARG A 44 26.16 4.33 -6.96
CA ARG A 44 27.20 3.40 -6.50
C ARG A 44 26.74 1.97 -6.73
N PRO A 45 27.64 1.06 -7.15
CA PRO A 45 27.33 -0.38 -7.21
C PRO A 45 26.74 -0.81 -5.86
N GLN A 46 25.48 -1.22 -5.87
CA GLN A 46 24.78 -1.63 -4.67
C GLN A 46 25.53 -2.84 -4.10
N LYS A 47 26.06 -2.72 -2.88
CA LYS A 47 26.78 -3.82 -2.24
C LYS A 47 25.80 -4.99 -2.09
N SER A 48 26.10 -6.11 -2.73
CA SER A 48 25.31 -7.33 -2.59
C SER A 48 25.23 -7.71 -1.11
N PHE A 49 24.01 -7.85 -0.59
CA PHE A 49 23.82 -8.36 0.77
C PHE A 49 24.20 -9.85 0.81
N SER A 50 25.03 -10.23 1.78
CA SER A 50 25.25 -11.65 2.06
C SER A 50 23.97 -12.25 2.67
N GLN A 51 23.74 -13.55 2.46
CA GLN A 51 22.57 -14.24 3.00
C GLN A 51 22.36 -14.00 4.51
N LYS A 52 23.44 -14.04 5.30
CA LYS A 52 23.37 -13.76 6.75
C LYS A 52 22.84 -12.36 7.04
N LYS A 53 23.35 -11.35 6.31
CA LYS A 53 22.87 -9.96 6.46
C LYS A 53 21.40 -9.83 6.10
N ILE A 54 20.91 -10.55 5.09
CA ILE A 54 19.48 -10.54 4.72
C ILE A 54 18.64 -11.12 5.85
N ILE A 55 19.01 -12.30 6.35
CA ILE A 55 18.30 -12.96 7.46
C ILE A 55 18.23 -12.05 8.68
N ASP A 56 19.33 -11.41 9.04
CA ASP A 56 19.40 -10.51 10.19
C ASP A 56 18.60 -9.23 9.95
N PHE A 57 18.69 -8.63 8.75
CA PHE A 57 17.99 -7.41 8.37
C PHE A 57 16.46 -7.55 8.47
N PHE A 58 15.92 -8.67 7.97
CA PHE A 58 14.48 -8.96 8.02
C PHE A 58 14.04 -9.72 9.27
N ARG A 59 14.97 -10.04 10.18
CA ARG A 59 14.73 -10.84 11.40
C ARG A 59 14.01 -12.17 11.09
N ILE A 60 14.45 -12.85 10.03
CA ILE A 60 13.82 -14.09 9.55
C ILE A 60 13.90 -15.16 10.64
N GLN A 61 12.74 -15.66 11.03
CA GLN A 61 12.63 -16.72 12.02
C GLN A 61 13.00 -18.06 11.37
N LYS A 62 14.00 -18.74 11.93
CA LYS A 62 14.26 -20.13 11.58
C LYS A 62 13.13 -20.97 12.16
N CYS A 63 12.27 -21.52 11.31
CA CYS A 63 11.41 -22.61 11.73
C CYS A 63 12.31 -23.81 12.11
N CYS A 64 12.24 -24.24 13.37
CA CYS A 64 12.73 -25.57 13.73
C CYS A 64 11.90 -26.56 12.92
N ASP A 65 12.54 -27.37 12.07
CA ASP A 65 11.87 -28.39 11.24
C ASP A 65 11.17 -29.44 12.09
N LYS A 66 10.00 -29.11 12.64
CA LYS A 66 8.97 -30.10 12.90
C LYS A 66 8.23 -30.25 11.58
N LYS A 67 8.52 -31.34 10.87
CA LYS A 67 7.76 -31.80 9.71
C LYS A 67 6.33 -32.14 10.16
N ASP A 68 5.53 -31.13 10.46
CA ASP A 68 4.09 -31.28 10.47
C ASP A 68 3.66 -31.21 9.01
N LYS A 69 3.55 -32.41 8.42
CA LYS A 69 2.78 -32.62 7.20
C LYS A 69 1.39 -32.02 7.43
N PHE A 70 1.17 -30.79 7.01
CA PHE A 70 -0.18 -30.31 6.72
C PHE A 70 -0.63 -31.06 5.47
N SER A 71 -1.13 -32.27 5.68
CA SER A 71 -1.96 -32.97 4.72
C SER A 71 -3.14 -32.06 4.41
N SER A 72 -3.25 -31.63 3.16
CA SER A 72 -4.49 -31.07 2.63
C SER A 72 -5.63 -32.04 2.94
N PRO A 73 -6.76 -31.62 3.55
CA PRO A 73 -7.95 -32.44 3.54
C PRO A 73 -8.50 -32.42 2.11
N LEU A 74 -8.07 -33.38 1.29
CA LEU A 74 -8.91 -33.85 0.19
C LEU A 74 -10.08 -34.58 0.84
N ASP A 75 -11.12 -33.83 1.22
CA ASP A 75 -12.41 -34.38 1.60
C ASP A 75 -13.07 -35.01 0.36
N ALA A 76 -12.63 -36.21 0.00
CA ALA A 76 -13.33 -37.10 -0.91
C ALA A 76 -14.53 -37.76 -0.18
N ARG A 77 -15.45 -36.94 0.35
CA ARG A 77 -16.76 -37.43 0.77
C ARG A 77 -17.68 -37.45 -0.44
N LYS A 78 -17.84 -38.64 -1.05
CA LYS A 78 -18.89 -38.96 -2.03
C LYS A 78 -20.26 -38.52 -1.46
N ARG A 79 -20.71 -37.32 -1.83
CA ARG A 79 -22.06 -36.82 -1.53
C ARG A 79 -22.91 -36.97 -2.78
N ARG A 80 -23.96 -37.78 -2.65
CA ARG A 80 -25.01 -38.08 -3.64
C ARG A 80 -25.43 -36.82 -4.43
N ARG A 81 -25.27 -36.86 -5.76
CA ARG A 81 -25.72 -35.81 -6.69
C ARG A 81 -27.22 -35.58 -6.51
N ARG A 82 -27.62 -34.41 -6.00
CA ARG A 82 -28.94 -33.83 -6.24
C ARG A 82 -28.75 -32.79 -7.34
N SER A 83 -29.47 -32.95 -8.45
CA SER A 83 -29.48 -32.03 -9.58
C SER A 83 -30.07 -30.68 -9.14
N GLY A 84 -29.20 -29.82 -8.62
CA GLY A 84 -29.49 -28.41 -8.36
C GLY A 84 -29.17 -27.57 -9.59
N SER A 85 -30.02 -26.61 -9.87
CA SER A 85 -29.86 -25.62 -10.95
C SER A 85 -28.42 -25.09 -11.01
N LEU A 86 -27.80 -25.14 -12.19
CA LEU A 86 -26.50 -24.54 -12.50
C LEU A 86 -26.61 -23.00 -12.51
N VAL A 87 -26.87 -22.42 -11.35
CA VAL A 87 -26.63 -21.00 -11.15
C VAL A 87 -25.12 -20.86 -10.94
N LEU A 88 -24.42 -20.36 -11.96
CA LEU A 88 -23.04 -19.90 -11.83
C LEU A 88 -23.03 -18.79 -10.77
N HIS A 89 -22.78 -19.16 -9.51
CA HIS A 89 -22.41 -18.18 -8.51
C HIS A 89 -21.13 -17.51 -9.01
N LYS A 90 -21.21 -16.21 -9.30
CA LYS A 90 -20.02 -15.40 -9.56
C LYS A 90 -19.01 -15.71 -8.45
N LYS A 91 -17.78 -16.10 -8.81
CA LYS A 91 -16.69 -16.32 -7.84
C LYS A 91 -16.67 -15.11 -6.91
N ARG A 92 -16.85 -15.34 -5.60
CA ARG A 92 -16.71 -14.27 -4.61
C ARG A 92 -15.28 -13.74 -4.74
N ARG A 93 -15.13 -12.42 -4.92
CA ARG A 93 -13.82 -11.76 -4.89
C ARG A 93 -13.30 -11.88 -3.46
N ARG A 94 -12.20 -12.60 -3.29
CA ARG A 94 -11.57 -12.91 -2.01
C ARG A 94 -10.07 -12.72 -2.15
N LEU A 95 -9.39 -12.27 -1.09
CA LEU A 95 -7.95 -12.21 -1.05
C LEU A 95 -7.33 -13.59 -1.25
N LEU A 96 -6.33 -13.66 -2.12
CA LEU A 96 -5.49 -14.83 -2.29
C LEU A 96 -4.12 -14.57 -1.67
N PRO A 97 -3.51 -15.55 -0.99
CA PRO A 97 -2.12 -15.42 -0.60
C PRO A 97 -1.23 -15.37 -1.84
N TYR A 98 -0.11 -14.66 -1.76
CA TYR A 98 0.90 -14.71 -2.81
C TYR A 98 1.60 -16.08 -2.83
N ILE A 99 2.24 -16.38 -3.96
CA ILE A 99 3.05 -17.59 -4.12
C ILE A 99 4.52 -17.14 -4.18
N PRO A 100 5.34 -17.41 -3.15
CA PRO A 100 6.76 -17.10 -3.16
C PRO A 100 7.46 -17.83 -4.30
N SER A 101 8.61 -17.30 -4.72
CA SER A 101 9.49 -18.04 -5.64
C SER A 101 9.94 -19.35 -5.02
N GLU A 102 9.85 -20.46 -5.75
CA GLU A 102 10.25 -21.80 -5.28
C GLU A 102 11.75 -21.84 -4.94
N ASP A 103 12.58 -21.26 -5.81
CA ASP A 103 14.02 -21.17 -5.63
C ASP A 103 14.40 -20.24 -4.45
N PRO A 104 15.05 -20.77 -3.40
CA PRO A 104 15.52 -19.96 -2.28
C PRO A 104 16.52 -18.87 -2.67
N ALA A 105 17.36 -19.09 -3.70
CA ALA A 105 18.31 -18.08 -4.14
C ALA A 105 17.60 -16.87 -4.75
N ARG A 106 16.53 -17.11 -5.51
CA ARG A 106 15.64 -16.06 -6.03
C ARG A 106 14.97 -15.27 -4.90
N ARG A 107 14.46 -15.91 -3.85
CA ARG A 107 13.90 -15.20 -2.68
C ARG A 107 14.94 -14.33 -1.97
N LEU A 108 16.18 -14.81 -1.84
CA LEU A 108 17.27 -14.01 -1.28
C LEU A 108 17.59 -12.79 -2.16
N LYS A 109 17.57 -12.94 -3.48
CA LYS A 109 17.75 -11.80 -4.41
C LYS A 109 16.64 -10.76 -4.24
N GLN A 110 15.38 -11.20 -4.16
CA GLN A 110 14.20 -10.35 -3.95
C GLN A 110 14.33 -9.54 -2.65
N MET A 111 14.53 -10.23 -1.51
CA MET A 111 14.74 -9.56 -0.22
C MET A 111 15.99 -8.66 -0.21
N GLY A 112 17.07 -9.09 -0.85
CA GLY A 112 18.31 -8.31 -0.97
C GLY A 112 18.11 -6.99 -1.71
N SER A 113 17.28 -6.96 -2.76
CA SER A 113 16.95 -5.74 -3.49
C SER A 113 16.24 -4.71 -2.59
N LEU A 114 15.25 -5.17 -1.81
CA LEU A 114 14.53 -4.33 -0.86
C LEU A 114 15.44 -3.80 0.26
N ALA A 115 16.27 -4.67 0.86
CA ALA A 115 17.21 -4.27 1.89
C ALA A 115 18.18 -3.19 1.38
N SER A 116 18.59 -3.32 0.13
CA SER A 116 19.51 -2.39 -0.50
C SER A 116 18.85 -1.05 -0.81
N ALA A 117 17.57 -1.02 -1.20
CA ALA A 117 16.81 0.21 -1.39
C ALA A 117 16.55 0.94 -0.07
N LEU A 118 16.10 0.21 0.96
CA LEU A 118 15.91 0.76 2.32
C LEU A 118 17.20 1.34 2.88
N THR A 119 18.32 0.64 2.72
CA THR A 119 19.64 1.13 3.16
C THR A 119 20.04 2.41 2.44
N ALA A 120 19.75 2.52 1.14
CA ALA A 120 20.08 3.70 0.36
C ALA A 120 19.26 4.93 0.77
N LEU A 121 18.05 4.71 1.30
CA LEU A 121 17.21 5.75 1.93
C LEU A 121 17.42 5.90 3.45
N GLN A 122 18.40 5.20 4.03
CA GLN A 122 18.68 5.21 5.47
C GLN A 122 17.49 4.79 6.34
N MET A 123 16.71 3.83 5.86
CA MET A 123 15.52 3.33 6.53
C MET A 123 15.75 2.00 7.22
N GLU A 124 15.01 1.79 8.31
CA GLU A 124 14.82 0.50 8.95
C GLU A 124 13.67 -0.27 8.29
N PHE A 125 13.82 -1.59 8.18
CA PHE A 125 12.70 -2.43 7.76
C PHE A 125 11.65 -2.54 8.87
N SER A 126 10.39 -2.33 8.51
CA SER A 126 9.22 -2.62 9.36
C SER A 126 8.07 -3.14 8.51
N ASP A 127 7.57 -4.34 8.82
CA ASP A 127 6.39 -4.93 8.16
C ASP A 127 5.10 -4.76 8.98
N ASP A 128 5.12 -3.82 9.92
CA ASP A 128 3.98 -3.46 10.76
C ASP A 128 3.90 -1.92 10.90
N LEU A 129 2.69 -1.42 11.18
CA LEU A 129 2.50 -0.03 11.63
C LEU A 129 3.19 0.19 12.99
N THR A 130 4.01 1.25 13.07
CA THR A 130 4.74 1.62 14.28
C THR A 130 4.17 2.89 14.91
N TYR A 131 4.21 2.95 16.24
CA TYR A 131 3.65 4.07 17.01
C TYR A 131 4.74 4.64 17.92
N MET A 132 5.29 5.78 17.52
CA MET A 132 6.44 6.38 18.21
C MET A 132 6.02 7.35 19.31
N PRO A 133 6.85 7.54 20.35
CA PRO A 133 6.67 8.66 21.27
C PRO A 133 6.59 9.98 20.51
N HIS A 134 5.71 10.89 20.95
CA HIS A 134 5.45 12.20 20.32
C HIS A 134 4.78 12.17 18.94
N MET A 135 4.43 10.99 18.41
CA MET A 135 3.54 10.82 17.25
C MET A 135 2.16 10.34 17.71
N ALA A 136 1.33 9.84 16.79
CA ALA A 136 0.03 9.29 17.15
C ALA A 136 0.18 7.99 17.96
N PRO A 137 -0.54 7.84 19.10
CA PRO A 137 -0.56 6.59 19.82
C PRO A 137 -1.42 5.55 19.10
N ARG A 138 -1.18 4.26 19.37
CA ARG A 138 -1.99 3.16 18.83
C ARG A 138 -3.48 3.30 19.13
N SER A 139 -3.83 3.88 20.27
CA SER A 139 -5.23 4.14 20.66
C SER A 139 -5.92 5.19 19.78
N ALA A 140 -5.20 6.00 19.01
CA ALA A 140 -5.80 6.92 18.04
C ALA A 140 -6.25 6.21 16.77
N ASN A 141 -5.59 5.10 16.39
CA ASN A 141 -5.95 4.29 15.23
C ASN A 141 -7.18 3.41 15.52
N GLN A 142 -8.37 4.00 15.39
CA GLN A 142 -9.63 3.29 15.52
C GLN A 142 -10.49 3.55 14.28
N ALA A 143 -10.78 2.50 13.51
CA ALA A 143 -11.55 2.58 12.26
C ALA A 143 -12.92 3.27 12.39
N LYS A 144 -13.52 3.28 13.59
CA LYS A 144 -14.79 3.99 13.85
C LYS A 144 -14.69 5.52 13.70
N PHE A 145 -13.48 6.07 13.66
CA PHE A 145 -13.26 7.49 13.44
C PHE A 145 -13.25 7.87 11.95
N GLU A 146 -13.19 6.90 11.04
CA GLU A 146 -13.25 7.13 9.59
C GLU A 146 -14.57 7.79 9.20
N SER A 147 -14.48 8.94 8.50
CA SER A 147 -15.65 9.64 7.99
C SER A 147 -16.30 8.82 6.87
N GLY A 148 -17.58 8.53 7.01
CA GLY A 148 -18.30 7.63 6.07
C GLY A 148 -18.14 6.14 6.37
N GLY A 149 -17.36 5.77 7.39
CA GLY A 149 -17.14 4.40 7.83
C GLY A 149 -16.08 3.65 7.01
N MET A 150 -15.51 2.61 7.60
CA MET A 150 -14.46 1.79 7.01
C MET A 150 -14.95 0.36 6.79
N GLN A 151 -14.66 -0.22 5.63
CA GLN A 151 -14.99 -1.61 5.33
C GLN A 151 -14.29 -2.58 6.31
N VAL A 152 -15.01 -3.59 6.76
CA VAL A 152 -14.48 -4.60 7.68
C VAL A 152 -13.93 -5.78 6.88
N LEU A 153 -12.69 -6.15 7.14
CA LEU A 153 -12.07 -7.32 6.53
C LEU A 153 -12.79 -8.59 7.00
N SER A 154 -13.14 -9.49 6.06
CA SER A 154 -13.82 -10.73 6.40
C SER A 154 -12.89 -11.66 7.21
N LYS A 155 -13.46 -12.63 7.92
CA LYS A 155 -12.65 -13.62 8.67
C LYS A 155 -11.71 -14.40 7.73
N GLU A 156 -12.21 -14.78 6.56
CA GLU A 156 -11.44 -15.55 5.56
C GLU A 156 -10.28 -14.73 4.96
N ASP A 157 -10.52 -13.43 4.72
CA ASP A 157 -9.47 -12.52 4.25
C ASP A 157 -8.45 -12.19 5.35
N THR A 158 -8.90 -12.10 6.61
CA THR A 158 -8.02 -11.96 7.78
C THR A 158 -7.10 -13.17 7.93
N GLU A 159 -7.63 -14.39 7.78
CA GLU A 159 -6.82 -15.62 7.80
C GLU A 159 -5.78 -15.63 6.67
N THR A 160 -6.16 -15.13 5.48
CA THR A 160 -5.24 -15.00 4.34
C THR A 160 -4.13 -13.98 4.61
N LEU A 161 -4.45 -12.85 5.23
CA LEU A 161 -3.47 -11.84 5.65
C LEU A 161 -2.47 -12.42 6.67
N GLU A 162 -2.96 -13.11 7.70
CA GLU A 162 -2.11 -13.72 8.71
C GLU A 162 -1.22 -14.84 8.13
N GLN A 163 -1.73 -15.60 7.15
CA GLN A 163 -0.91 -16.54 6.38
C GLN A 163 0.26 -15.83 5.68
N CYS A 164 0.00 -14.71 4.99
CA CYS A 164 1.02 -13.93 4.30
C CYS A 164 2.06 -13.35 5.28
N ARG A 165 1.62 -12.85 6.45
CA ARG A 165 2.52 -12.37 7.51
C ARG A 165 3.41 -13.49 8.04
N ALA A 166 2.87 -14.69 8.25
CA ALA A 166 3.64 -15.84 8.69
C ALA A 166 4.65 -16.32 7.63
N MET A 167 4.34 -16.15 6.34
CA MET A 167 5.25 -16.42 5.22
C MET A 167 6.42 -15.42 5.21
N CYS A 168 6.15 -14.12 5.28
CA CYS A 168 7.18 -13.08 5.39
C CYS A 168 8.15 -13.36 6.54
N LYS A 169 7.63 -13.68 7.74
CA LYS A 169 8.43 -13.94 8.95
C LYS A 169 9.42 -15.10 8.81
N ARG A 170 9.16 -16.07 7.92
CA ARG A 170 10.05 -17.21 7.66
C ARG A 170 10.85 -17.09 6.35
N GLY A 171 10.86 -15.90 5.72
CA GLY A 171 11.65 -15.63 4.51
C GLY A 171 10.98 -16.07 3.21
N GLU A 172 9.67 -16.33 3.25
CA GLU A 172 8.83 -16.59 2.08
C GLU A 172 8.18 -15.26 1.66
N CYS A 173 8.94 -14.37 1.03
CA CYS A 173 8.46 -13.07 0.56
C CYS A 173 7.57 -13.19 -0.70
N PRO A 174 6.71 -12.20 -0.99
CA PRO A 174 6.05 -12.11 -2.30
C PRO A 174 7.11 -12.04 -3.42
N PRO A 175 6.80 -12.54 -4.64
CA PRO A 175 7.74 -12.58 -5.75
C PRO A 175 7.90 -11.18 -6.38
N LEU A 176 8.49 -10.26 -5.63
CA LEU A 176 8.68 -8.86 -5.98
C LEU A 176 10.15 -8.49 -5.90
N ILE A 177 10.61 -7.64 -6.80
CA ILE A 177 11.97 -7.12 -6.83
C ILE A 177 11.94 -5.60 -6.90
N VAL A 178 12.82 -4.95 -6.11
CA VAL A 178 13.02 -3.51 -6.20
C VAL A 178 14.10 -3.21 -7.23
N VAL A 179 13.78 -2.36 -8.20
CA VAL A 179 14.66 -1.96 -9.31
C VAL A 179 14.84 -0.45 -9.28
N PHE A 180 16.00 0.06 -9.70
CA PHE A 180 16.18 1.50 -9.87
C PHE A 180 15.99 1.87 -11.34
N ASP A 181 15.04 2.75 -11.60
CA ASP A 181 14.81 3.40 -12.88
C ASP A 181 15.27 4.87 -12.82
N SER A 182 15.86 5.35 -13.92
CA SER A 182 16.43 6.71 -13.97
C SER A 182 15.40 7.84 -14.03
N CYS A 183 14.17 7.55 -14.45
CA CYS A 183 13.06 8.50 -14.55
C CYS A 183 12.17 8.44 -13.32
N GLU A 184 11.97 7.25 -12.76
CA GLU A 184 11.00 7.00 -11.69
C GLU A 184 11.64 6.78 -10.30
N GLY A 185 12.96 6.57 -10.23
CA GLY A 185 13.65 6.22 -8.99
C GLY A 185 13.49 4.73 -8.67
N PHE A 186 13.31 4.38 -7.39
CA PHE A 186 13.06 2.98 -7.04
C PHE A 186 11.65 2.56 -7.42
N THR A 187 11.55 1.43 -8.12
CA THR A 187 10.30 0.82 -8.57
C THR A 187 10.19 -0.61 -8.07
N VAL A 188 8.98 -1.16 -8.06
CA VAL A 188 8.72 -2.56 -7.72
C VAL A 188 8.17 -3.30 -8.92
N GLU A 189 8.84 -4.38 -9.31
CA GLU A 189 8.44 -5.25 -10.40
C GLU A 189 8.07 -6.64 -9.89
N ALA A 190 7.15 -7.31 -10.60
CA ALA A 190 6.84 -8.71 -10.34
C ALA A 190 7.97 -9.61 -10.86
N ASP A 191 8.65 -10.32 -9.96
CA ASP A 191 9.66 -11.33 -10.28
C ASP A 191 9.04 -12.74 -10.28
N GLY A 192 7.78 -12.84 -10.72
CA GLY A 192 7.00 -14.07 -10.75
C GLY A 192 5.53 -13.79 -11.08
N GLN A 193 4.75 -14.84 -11.33
CA GLN A 193 3.33 -14.69 -11.63
C GLN A 193 2.55 -14.26 -10.38
N ILE A 194 1.79 -13.17 -10.51
CA ILE A 194 0.85 -12.69 -9.49
C ILE A 194 -0.56 -12.81 -10.08
N LYS A 195 -1.44 -13.53 -9.39
CA LYS A 195 -2.82 -13.74 -9.84
C LYS A 195 -3.68 -12.54 -9.46
N ASP A 196 -4.80 -12.39 -10.16
CA ASP A 196 -5.85 -11.45 -9.74
C ASP A 196 -6.28 -11.75 -8.30
N MET A 197 -6.60 -10.69 -7.55
CA MET A 197 -6.95 -10.70 -6.12
C MET A 197 -5.85 -11.19 -5.15
N THR A 198 -4.59 -11.30 -5.57
CA THR A 198 -3.48 -11.64 -4.67
C THR A 198 -3.12 -10.48 -3.74
N PHE A 199 -2.98 -10.75 -2.44
CA PHE A 199 -2.41 -9.83 -1.47
C PHE A 199 -0.94 -9.54 -1.81
N ILE A 200 -0.56 -8.27 -1.88
CA ILE A 200 0.80 -7.83 -2.24
C ILE A 200 1.61 -7.48 -0.99
N ALA A 201 1.22 -6.41 -0.32
CA ALA A 201 1.85 -5.92 0.91
C ALA A 201 0.88 -5.01 1.68
N GLU A 202 1.08 -4.89 2.99
CA GLU A 202 0.50 -3.81 3.79
C GLU A 202 1.36 -2.56 3.63
N TYR A 203 0.74 -1.36 3.63
CA TYR A 203 1.50 -0.11 3.62
C TYR A 203 1.90 0.26 5.05
N THR A 204 3.20 0.14 5.36
CA THR A 204 3.70 0.24 6.74
C THR A 204 4.61 1.45 6.95
N GLY A 205 4.73 1.87 8.20
CA GLY A 205 5.55 3.01 8.61
C GLY A 205 5.10 3.57 9.95
N ASP A 206 5.71 4.69 10.36
CA ASP A 206 5.32 5.38 11.58
C ASP A 206 3.95 6.03 11.40
N VAL A 207 3.03 5.80 12.35
CA VAL A 207 1.72 6.43 12.35
C VAL A 207 1.78 7.77 13.05
N ASP A 208 1.35 8.82 12.37
CA ASP A 208 1.34 10.18 12.88
C ASP A 208 0.05 10.91 12.53
N TYR A 209 -0.20 12.04 13.19
CA TYR A 209 -1.33 12.91 12.86
C TYR A 209 -1.03 13.70 11.59
N LEU A 210 -2.05 13.85 10.72
CA LEU A 210 -1.97 14.65 9.49
C LEU A 210 -1.42 16.06 9.76
N LYS A 211 -1.91 16.73 10.81
CA LYS A 211 -1.49 18.09 11.20
C LYS A 211 0.01 18.20 11.53
N ASN A 212 0.64 17.10 11.98
CA ASN A 212 2.06 17.09 12.32
C ASN A 212 2.94 17.04 11.06
N ARG A 213 2.35 16.74 9.90
CA ARG A 213 3.05 16.46 8.63
C ARG A 213 2.69 17.45 7.51
N GLU A 214 2.02 18.56 7.83
CA GLU A 214 1.60 19.57 6.85
C GLU A 214 2.76 20.19 6.06
N HIS A 215 3.94 20.24 6.67
CA HIS A 215 5.17 20.83 6.10
C HIS A 215 6.25 19.76 5.87
N ASP A 216 5.87 18.49 5.86
CA ASP A 216 6.78 17.36 5.64
C ASP A 216 7.07 17.18 4.14
N ASP A 217 8.33 16.90 3.79
CA ASP A 217 8.79 16.72 2.42
C ASP A 217 8.79 15.25 1.95
N CYS A 218 8.29 14.32 2.78
CA CYS A 218 8.16 12.92 2.44
C CYS A 218 7.18 12.70 1.26
N ASP A 219 7.71 12.13 0.19
CA ASP A 219 6.97 11.79 -1.04
C ASP A 219 6.09 10.53 -0.94
N SER A 220 6.17 9.81 0.19
CA SER A 220 5.62 8.46 0.36
C SER A 220 4.59 8.41 1.50
N MET A 221 3.97 9.53 1.87
CA MET A 221 2.91 9.52 2.88
C MET A 221 1.65 8.82 2.35
N MET A 222 1.01 8.01 3.19
CA MET A 222 -0.25 7.34 2.87
C MET A 222 -1.29 7.63 3.95
N THR A 223 -2.51 7.94 3.53
CA THR A 223 -3.62 8.16 4.46
C THR A 223 -4.01 6.86 5.18
N LEU A 224 -4.15 6.92 6.51
CA LEU A 224 -4.61 5.80 7.33
C LEU A 224 -6.06 5.97 7.79
N ILE A 225 -6.39 7.15 8.33
CA ILE A 225 -7.74 7.51 8.76
C ILE A 225 -8.04 8.95 8.35
N LEU A 226 -9.18 9.19 7.71
CA LEU A 226 -9.75 10.52 7.50
C LEU A 226 -10.89 10.74 8.48
N ALA A 227 -10.60 11.41 9.58
CA ALA A 227 -11.59 11.67 10.61
C ALA A 227 -12.44 12.91 10.28
N THR A 228 -13.69 12.94 10.77
CA THR A 228 -14.56 14.12 10.66
C THR A 228 -13.94 15.35 11.33
N ASP A 229 -13.19 15.14 12.42
CA ASP A 229 -12.33 16.15 13.02
C ASP A 229 -10.91 16.02 12.40
N PRO A 230 -10.46 16.98 11.57
CA PRO A 230 -9.19 16.89 10.87
C PRO A 230 -7.99 16.70 11.80
N SER A 231 -8.06 17.18 13.04
CA SER A 231 -6.99 17.06 14.03
C SER A 231 -6.74 15.62 14.50
N LYS A 232 -7.66 14.70 14.18
CA LYS A 232 -7.59 13.26 14.50
C LYS A 232 -7.28 12.39 13.29
N SER A 233 -7.11 12.98 12.10
CA SER A 233 -6.73 12.23 10.90
C SER A 233 -5.30 11.72 11.03
N LEU A 234 -5.07 10.52 10.52
CA LEU A 234 -3.80 9.80 10.65
C LEU A 234 -3.19 9.51 9.29
N LEU A 235 -1.86 9.59 9.24
CA LEU A 235 -1.02 9.19 8.12
C LEU A 235 -0.09 8.05 8.54
N VAL A 236 0.27 7.21 7.57
CA VAL A 236 1.44 6.35 7.62
C VAL A 236 2.60 7.10 6.97
N CYS A 237 3.70 7.26 7.70
CA CYS A 237 4.90 8.00 7.31
C CYS A 237 6.06 7.01 7.25
N PRO A 238 6.42 6.51 6.05
CA PRO A 238 7.49 5.54 5.90
C PRO A 238 8.86 6.20 5.75
N ASP A 239 9.12 7.34 6.39
CA ASP A 239 10.36 8.14 6.26
C ASP A 239 11.56 7.45 6.94
N LYS A 240 11.34 6.84 8.11
CA LYS A 240 12.39 6.16 8.90
C LYS A 240 12.25 4.65 8.90
N ARG A 241 11.01 4.15 8.85
CA ARG A 241 10.65 2.74 8.93
C ARG A 241 9.63 2.40 7.86
N GLY A 242 9.79 1.28 7.17
CA GLY A 242 8.79 0.83 6.19
C GLY A 242 9.16 -0.49 5.53
N ASN A 243 8.33 -0.91 4.59
CA ASN A 243 8.52 -2.12 3.79
C ASN A 243 8.53 -1.81 2.29
N ILE A 244 8.27 -2.83 1.47
CA ILE A 244 8.29 -2.70 0.01
C ILE A 244 7.19 -1.79 -0.56
N ALA A 245 6.08 -1.61 0.16
CA ALA A 245 4.89 -0.93 -0.36
C ALA A 245 5.16 0.54 -0.74
N ARG A 246 6.08 1.22 -0.04
CA ARG A 246 6.45 2.61 -0.34
C ARG A 246 7.18 2.79 -1.68
N PHE A 247 7.69 1.71 -2.28
CA PHE A 247 8.41 1.74 -3.55
C PHE A 247 7.52 1.37 -4.75
N ILE A 248 6.22 1.13 -4.53
CA ILE A 248 5.28 0.80 -5.60
C ILE A 248 4.88 2.10 -6.31
N ASN A 249 5.09 2.15 -7.62
CA ASN A 249 4.80 3.33 -8.43
C ASN A 249 3.30 3.58 -8.59
N GLY A 250 2.95 4.86 -8.68
CA GLY A 250 1.61 5.31 -9.05
C GLY A 250 1.45 5.47 -10.56
N ILE A 251 0.19 5.53 -11.02
CA ILE A 251 -0.13 5.87 -12.41
C ILE A 251 -0.21 7.39 -12.60
N ASN A 252 -0.02 7.85 -13.84
CA ASN A 252 -0.32 9.24 -14.19
C ASN A 252 -1.82 9.45 -14.40
N ASN A 253 -2.47 10.12 -13.45
CA ASN A 253 -3.91 10.40 -13.48
C ASN A 253 -4.35 11.44 -14.53
N HIS A 254 -3.42 12.01 -15.30
CA HIS A 254 -3.70 13.02 -16.34
C HIS A 254 -3.63 12.46 -17.76
N THR A 255 -3.24 11.19 -17.94
CA THR A 255 -3.14 10.53 -19.24
C THR A 255 -3.97 9.25 -19.23
N LEU A 256 -4.80 9.07 -20.26
CA LEU A 256 -5.65 7.89 -20.48
C LEU A 256 -4.94 6.83 -21.32
#